data_AF-A0A7L4R949-F1
#
_entry.id   AF-A0A7L4R949-F1
#
_cell.length_a   1.000
_cell.length_b   1.000
_cell.length_c   1.000
_cell.angle_alpha   90.00
_cell.angle_beta   90.00
_cell.angle_gamma   90.00
#
_symmetry.space_group_name_H-M   'P 1'
#
loop_
_entity.id
_entity.type
_entity.pdbx_description
1 polymer ?
#
loop_
_entity_poly.entity_id
_entity_poly.type
_entity_poly.pdbx_seq_one_letter_code
_entity_poly.pdbx_strand_id
1 'polypeptide(L)'
;MGIGDIFKGMLGGGKKAPTKADAQKCPNCGKDINLSMERCQSCGVRIKSMFRRKCPNCQTLNELDARKCTKCFYDFEAGSERANKTFYVCPMCGFKMEGMMTRCPSCGARFM
;
A
#
# COMPACT_ATOMS: atom_id res chain seq x y z
N MET A 1 -26.78 43.70 -21.00
CA MET A 1 -26.57 42.23 -20.95
C MET A 1 -25.23 42.01 -20.28
N GLY A 2 -25.25 41.73 -18.97
CA GLY A 2 -24.06 41.66 -18.12
C GLY A 2 -23.34 40.31 -18.25
N ILE A 3 -22.02 40.35 -18.29
CA ILE A 3 -21.07 39.22 -18.36
C ILE A 3 -20.69 38.68 -16.97
N GLY A 4 -21.63 38.65 -16.03
CA GLY A 4 -21.44 38.02 -14.72
C GLY A 4 -21.92 36.57 -14.76
N ASP A 5 -21.21 35.67 -14.06
CA ASP A 5 -21.69 34.35 -13.62
C ASP A 5 -21.49 33.15 -14.57
N ILE A 6 -20.25 32.77 -14.86
CA ILE A 6 -19.91 31.44 -15.45
C ILE A 6 -18.94 30.60 -14.61
N PHE A 7 -18.33 31.13 -13.53
CA PHE A 7 -17.38 30.36 -12.71
C PHE A 7 -17.95 29.98 -11.34
N LYS A 8 -18.87 29.02 -11.31
CA LYS A 8 -19.28 28.36 -10.06
C LYS A 8 -19.48 26.87 -10.30
N GLY A 9 -18.43 26.07 -10.12
CA GLY A 9 -18.61 24.62 -10.22
C GLY A 9 -17.39 23.70 -10.17
N MET A 10 -16.27 24.08 -9.54
CA MET A 10 -15.10 23.18 -9.53
C MET A 10 -14.31 23.15 -8.21
N LEU A 11 -15.01 23.15 -7.09
CA LEU A 11 -14.44 22.85 -5.77
C LEU A 11 -15.27 21.73 -5.10
N GLY A 12 -15.15 20.52 -5.65
CA GLY A 12 -15.80 19.31 -5.15
C GLY A 12 -14.77 18.23 -4.83
N GLY A 13 -13.75 18.55 -4.02
CA GLY A 13 -12.81 17.57 -3.50
C GLY A 13 -13.53 16.63 -2.53
N GLY A 14 -14.04 15.51 -3.06
CA GLY A 14 -14.74 14.48 -2.30
C GLY A 14 -13.87 13.96 -1.15
N LYS A 15 -14.21 14.37 0.07
CA LYS A 15 -13.68 13.76 1.30
C LYS A 15 -14.25 12.34 1.37
N LYS A 16 -13.44 11.35 0.96
CA LYS A 16 -13.80 9.94 1.14
C LYS A 16 -14.08 9.69 2.62
N ALA A 17 -15.28 9.22 2.94
CA ALA A 17 -15.64 8.86 4.30
C ALA A 17 -14.74 7.70 4.77
N PRO A 18 -14.21 7.72 6.01
CA PRO A 18 -13.39 6.63 6.52
C PRO A 18 -14.25 5.37 6.63
N THR A 19 -13.87 4.33 5.89
CA THR A 19 -14.52 3.01 5.95
C THR A 19 -14.18 2.31 7.28
N LYS A 20 -15.03 1.37 7.72
CA LYS A 20 -14.81 0.57 8.96
C LYS A 20 -13.44 -0.15 9.05
N ALA A 21 -12.67 -0.21 7.96
CA ALA A 21 -11.33 -0.81 7.91
C ALA A 21 -10.25 -0.06 8.71
N ASP A 22 -10.52 1.17 9.17
CA ASP A 22 -9.51 2.03 9.79
C ASP A 22 -9.50 2.00 11.34
N ALA A 23 -10.32 1.17 11.98
CA ALA A 23 -10.37 1.04 13.44
C ALA A 23 -9.19 0.18 13.96
N GLN A 24 -8.33 0.78 14.78
CA GLN A 24 -7.14 0.15 15.38
C GLN A 24 -7.05 0.47 16.87
N LYS A 25 -6.27 -0.27 17.64
CA LYS A 25 -5.96 0.07 19.04
C LYS A 25 -4.75 1.00 19.10
N CYS A 26 -4.82 2.00 19.97
CA CYS A 26 -3.71 2.89 20.24
C CYS A 26 -2.57 2.07 20.86
N PRO A 27 -1.38 2.01 20.24
CA PRO A 27 -0.27 1.22 20.78
C PRO A 27 0.26 1.77 22.11
N ASN A 28 -0.06 3.02 22.45
CA ASN A 28 0.35 3.63 23.72
C ASN A 28 -0.64 3.40 24.88
N CYS A 29 -1.96 3.38 24.62
CA CYS A 29 -2.96 3.32 25.70
C CYS A 29 -4.10 2.31 25.48
N GLY A 30 -4.08 1.54 24.39
CA GLY A 30 -5.03 0.46 24.11
C GLY A 30 -6.44 0.87 23.68
N LYS A 31 -6.80 2.16 23.78
CA LYS A 31 -8.11 2.65 23.31
C LYS A 31 -8.24 2.64 21.80
N ASP A 32 -9.47 2.54 21.34
CA ASP A 32 -9.77 2.50 19.91
C ASP A 32 -9.49 3.86 19.26
N ILE A 33 -8.82 3.80 18.12
CA ILE A 33 -8.40 4.92 17.30
C ILE A 33 -8.71 4.63 15.83
N ASN A 34 -8.70 5.68 15.03
CA ASN A 34 -8.78 5.66 13.59
C ASN A 34 -7.45 6.17 13.04
N LEU A 35 -6.88 5.49 12.05
CA LEU A 35 -5.57 5.83 11.47
C LEU A 35 -5.53 7.21 10.79
N SER A 36 -6.69 7.80 10.47
CA SER A 36 -6.78 9.15 9.91
C SER A 36 -6.66 10.26 10.97
N MET A 37 -6.75 9.94 12.27
CA MET A 37 -6.63 10.94 13.33
C MET A 37 -5.18 11.40 13.51
N GLU A 38 -4.97 12.69 13.82
CA GLU A 38 -3.62 13.20 14.08
C GLU A 38 -3.08 12.73 15.45
N ARG A 39 -3.95 12.72 16.47
CA ARG A 39 -3.62 12.33 17.85
C ARG A 39 -4.69 11.41 18.45
N CYS A 40 -4.28 10.55 19.36
CA CYS A 40 -5.20 9.77 20.19
C CYS A 40 -5.95 10.72 21.13
N GLN A 41 -7.29 10.70 21.09
CA GLN A 41 -8.14 11.55 21.94
C GLN A 41 -8.01 11.25 23.44
N SER A 42 -7.43 10.12 23.82
CA SER A 42 -7.33 9.71 25.23
C SER A 42 -5.96 9.85 25.85
N CYS A 43 -4.87 9.69 25.10
CA CYS A 43 -3.51 9.85 25.64
C CYS A 43 -2.69 10.94 24.93
N GLY A 44 -3.24 11.59 23.91
CA GLY A 44 -2.58 12.69 23.20
C GLY A 44 -1.44 12.29 22.27
N VAL A 45 -1.06 11.00 22.22
CA VAL A 45 0.03 10.53 21.35
C VAL A 45 -0.29 10.78 19.88
N ARG A 46 0.71 11.21 19.09
CA ARG A 46 0.56 11.38 17.64
C ARG A 46 0.44 10.03 16.95
N ILE A 47 -0.68 9.79 16.27
CA ILE A 47 -0.98 8.49 15.65
C ILE A 47 0.01 8.19 14.53
N LYS A 48 0.24 9.15 13.62
CA LYS A 48 1.17 9.00 12.49
C LYS A 48 2.59 8.62 12.91
N SER A 49 3.05 9.04 14.08
CA SER A 49 4.40 8.67 14.57
C SER A 49 4.51 7.25 15.10
N MET A 50 3.37 6.62 15.45
CA MET A 50 3.35 5.29 16.07
C MET A 50 3.33 4.16 15.03
N PHE A 51 2.90 4.45 13.80
CA PHE A 51 2.84 3.47 12.73
C PHE A 51 3.90 3.79 11.68
N ARG A 52 4.82 2.84 11.46
CA ARG A 52 5.85 2.93 10.44
C ARG A 52 5.95 1.60 9.69
N ARG A 53 6.23 1.66 8.39
CA ARG A 53 6.49 0.47 7.59
C ARG A 53 7.98 0.15 7.58
N LYS A 54 8.34 -1.12 7.67
CA LYS A 54 9.73 -1.57 7.54
C LYS A 54 10.05 -1.80 6.06
N CYS A 55 11.16 -1.25 5.56
CA CYS A 55 11.59 -1.48 4.19
C CYS A 55 11.98 -2.96 4.01
N PRO A 56 11.42 -3.69 3.02
CA PRO A 56 11.76 -5.10 2.80
C PRO A 56 13.20 -5.29 2.33
N ASN A 57 13.81 -4.28 1.70
CA ASN A 57 15.17 -4.35 1.17
C ASN A 57 16.24 -4.01 2.24
N CYS A 58 16.10 -2.87 2.93
CA CYS A 58 17.15 -2.37 3.86
C CYS A 58 16.69 -2.25 5.32
N GLN A 59 15.47 -2.69 5.63
CA GLN A 59 14.92 -2.73 6.99
C GLN A 59 14.70 -1.38 7.69
N THR A 60 14.96 -0.26 7.02
CA THR A 60 14.71 1.08 7.55
C THR A 60 13.21 1.31 7.80
N LEU A 61 12.88 1.97 8.91
CA LEU A 61 11.52 2.40 9.22
C LEU A 61 11.17 3.66 8.41
N ASN A 62 10.06 3.60 7.69
CA ASN A 62 9.56 4.69 6.84
C ASN A 62 8.14 5.06 7.27
N GLU A 63 7.69 6.25 6.89
CA GLU A 63 6.30 6.67 7.07
C GLU A 63 5.35 5.73 6.32
N LEU A 64 4.14 5.55 6.85
CA LEU A 64 3.16 4.64 6.24
C LEU A 64 2.79 5.05 4.83
N ASP A 65 2.86 6.32 4.47
CA ASP A 65 2.50 6.86 3.16
C ASP A 65 3.71 7.17 2.26
N ALA A 66 4.93 6.83 2.70
CA ALA A 66 6.14 7.00 1.90
C ALA A 66 6.09 6.16 0.61
N ARG A 67 6.27 6.80 -0.55
CA ARG A 67 6.37 6.12 -1.86
C ARG A 67 7.69 5.36 -2.03
N LYS A 68 8.78 5.93 -1.52
CA LYS A 68 10.13 5.34 -1.59
C LYS A 68 10.77 5.26 -0.21
N CYS A 69 11.65 4.29 -0.03
CA CYS A 69 12.47 4.19 1.18
C CYS A 69 13.46 5.35 1.24
N THR A 70 13.53 6.04 2.38
CA THR A 70 14.43 7.19 2.60
C THR A 70 15.91 6.83 2.56
N LYS A 71 16.26 5.56 2.80
CA LYS A 71 17.65 5.09 2.83
C LYS A 71 18.12 4.46 1.52
N CYS A 72 17.35 3.50 0.98
CA CYS A 72 17.78 2.73 -0.19
C CYS A 72 16.96 3.01 -1.45
N PHE A 73 16.03 3.97 -1.41
CA PHE A 73 15.16 4.35 -2.53
C PHE A 73 14.29 3.22 -3.10
N TYR A 74 14.16 2.10 -2.38
CA TYR A 74 13.21 1.04 -2.72
C TYR A 74 11.82 1.61 -2.93
N ASP A 75 11.23 1.34 -4.09
CA ASP A 75 9.91 1.82 -4.46
C ASP A 75 8.83 0.87 -3.90
N PHE A 76 8.05 1.37 -2.95
CA PHE A 76 7.05 0.56 -2.25
C PHE A 76 5.84 0.22 -3.13
N GLU A 77 5.52 1.06 -4.11
CA GLU A 77 4.40 0.88 -5.03
C GLU A 77 4.75 -0.17 -6.08
N ALA A 78 5.90 -0.04 -6.73
CA ALA A 78 6.38 -1.09 -7.64
C ALA A 78 6.67 -2.41 -6.88
N GLY A 79 7.04 -2.32 -5.61
CA GLY A 79 7.25 -3.48 -4.73
C GLY A 79 5.98 -4.29 -4.51
N SER A 80 4.85 -3.64 -4.21
CA SER A 80 3.57 -4.30 -4.00
C SER A 80 3.02 -4.92 -5.28
N GLU A 81 3.19 -4.27 -6.44
CA GLU A 81 2.81 -4.85 -7.73
C GLU A 81 3.53 -6.16 -8.02
N ARG A 82 4.84 -6.23 -7.75
CA ARG A 82 5.62 -7.47 -7.89
C ARG A 82 5.17 -8.56 -6.91
N ALA A 83 4.84 -8.19 -5.67
CA ALA A 83 4.37 -9.13 -4.65
C ALA A 83 2.99 -9.72 -4.99
N ASN A 84 2.14 -8.97 -5.68
CA ASN A 84 0.81 -9.41 -6.11
C ASN A 84 0.82 -10.31 -7.36
N LYS A 85 1.99 -10.58 -7.95
CA LYS A 85 2.10 -11.44 -9.13
C LYS A 85 2.21 -12.91 -8.71
N THR A 86 1.31 -13.75 -9.22
CA THR A 86 1.38 -15.20 -9.01
C THR A 86 2.45 -15.80 -9.91
N PHE A 87 3.42 -16.49 -9.30
CA PHE A 87 4.44 -17.23 -10.03
C PHE A 87 4.13 -18.71 -9.96
N TYR A 88 4.25 -19.38 -11.10
CA TYR A 88 4.25 -20.83 -11.18
C TYR A 88 5.69 -21.35 -11.28
N VAL A 89 5.99 -22.45 -10.60
CA VAL A 89 7.30 -23.10 -10.67
C VAL A 89 7.12 -24.44 -11.37
N CYS A 90 7.84 -24.67 -12.46
CA CYS A 90 7.79 -25.93 -13.17
C CYS A 90 8.28 -27.08 -12.24
N PRO A 91 7.47 -28.11 -11.97
CA PRO A 91 7.87 -29.23 -11.13
C PRO A 91 9.00 -30.09 -11.74
N MET A 92 9.20 -30.01 -13.06
CA MET A 92 10.21 -30.83 -13.76
C MET A 92 11.61 -30.21 -13.72
N CYS A 93 11.73 -28.88 -13.79
CA CYS A 93 13.04 -28.22 -13.87
C CYS A 93 13.23 -27.03 -12.91
N GLY A 94 12.22 -26.68 -12.13
CA GLY A 94 12.27 -25.55 -11.19
C GLY A 94 12.17 -24.16 -11.83
N PHE A 95 11.90 -24.07 -13.14
CA PHE A 95 11.79 -22.77 -13.81
C PHE A 95 10.60 -21.96 -13.28
N LYS A 96 10.87 -20.71 -12.87
CA LYS A 96 9.88 -19.77 -12.34
C LYS A 96 9.28 -18.93 -13.48
N MET A 97 7.97 -18.99 -13.64
CA MET A 97 7.21 -18.32 -14.71
C MET A 97 6.11 -17.44 -14.14
N GLU A 98 5.85 -16.31 -14.81
CA GLU A 98 4.77 -15.39 -14.48
C GLU A 98 3.48 -15.89 -15.15
N GLY A 99 2.61 -16.56 -14.38
CA GLY A 99 1.34 -17.13 -14.87
C GLY A 99 1.37 -18.62 -15.23
N MET A 100 0.18 -19.20 -15.45
CA MET A 100 0.03 -20.57 -15.94
C MET A 100 0.22 -20.62 -17.45
N MET A 101 1.14 -21.48 -17.91
CA MET A 101 1.33 -21.82 -19.31
C MET A 101 1.09 -23.32 -19.48
N THR A 102 0.75 -23.76 -20.69
CA THR A 102 0.60 -25.20 -21.03
C THR A 102 1.94 -25.87 -21.32
N ARG A 103 3.02 -25.10 -21.46
CA ARG A 103 4.37 -25.61 -21.72
C ARG A 103 5.43 -24.75 -21.03
N CYS A 104 6.39 -25.40 -20.37
CA CYS A 104 7.55 -24.75 -19.77
C CYS A 104 8.53 -24.25 -20.87
N PRO A 105 8.95 -22.98 -20.87
CA PRO A 105 9.89 -22.45 -21.86
C PRO A 105 11.33 -22.93 -21.65
N SER A 106 11.69 -23.35 -20.44
CA SER A 106 13.05 -23.77 -20.11
C SER A 106 13.33 -25.24 -20.41
N CYS A 107 12.41 -26.14 -20.05
CA CYS A 107 12.61 -27.59 -20.26
C CYS A 107 11.63 -28.22 -21.25
N GLY A 108 10.66 -27.45 -21.75
CA GLY A 108 9.66 -27.94 -22.71
C GLY A 108 8.58 -28.84 -22.13
N ALA A 109 8.57 -29.10 -20.82
CA ALA A 109 7.55 -29.91 -20.15
C ALA A 109 6.15 -29.37 -20.41
N ARG A 110 5.20 -30.24 -20.77
CA ARG A 110 3.81 -29.88 -21.00
C ARG A 110 3.01 -30.10 -19.73
N PHE A 111 2.19 -29.13 -19.38
CA PHE A 111 1.22 -29.20 -18.30
C PHE A 111 -0.13 -29.42 -18.97
N MET A 112 -0.59 -30.67 -18.99
CA MET A 112 -1.87 -31.10 -19.54
C MET A 112 -2.91 -31.19 -18.43
#